data_AF-A0A7M7KVZ6-F1
#
_entry.id   AF-A0A7M7KVZ6-F1
#
_cell.length_a   1.000
_cell.length_b   1.000
_cell.length_c   1.000
_cell.angle_alpha   90.00
_cell.angle_beta   90.00
_cell.angle_gamma   90.00
#
_symmetry.space_group_name_H-M   'P 1'
#
loop_
_entity.id
_entity.type
_entity.pdbx_description
1 polymer ?
#
loop_
_entity_poly.entity_id
_entity_poly.type
_entity_poly.pdbx_seq_one_letter_code
_entity_poly.pdbx_strand_id
1 'polypeptide(L)'
;MPTHSARLRALREQLAAQHLDGFVVPLTDEYMSEYVGGYAQRLGWLTGFGGSAGTAAVLPTAAAIFTDGRYTIQVREQVSADDWQYVAVPENSVADWLRANVQEGARVGYDPWLHTRAWVEQARDALATRGATLVAVEANPVDAVWDDRPAPSPASLSVHRDDHAGETSAAKRARVADWLGEIGADAAVIPALDSTAWLLNIRGQD
;
A
#
# COMPACT_ATOMS: atom_id res chain seq x y z
N MET A 1 -15.01 -5.60 -18.55
CA MET A 1 -14.48 -5.64 -17.17
C MET A 1 -15.63 -5.54 -16.18
N PRO A 2 -15.60 -6.25 -15.04
CA PRO A 2 -16.60 -6.10 -13.99
C PRO A 2 -16.66 -4.65 -13.49
N THR A 3 -17.83 -4.21 -13.03
CA THR A 3 -18.00 -2.88 -12.42
C THR A 3 -17.24 -2.78 -11.09
N HIS A 4 -16.92 -1.58 -10.63
CA HIS A 4 -16.26 -1.39 -9.33
C HIS A 4 -17.08 -1.96 -8.16
N SER A 5 -18.41 -1.83 -8.19
CA SER A 5 -19.29 -2.46 -7.21
C SER A 5 -19.20 -4.00 -7.23
N ALA A 6 -19.11 -4.61 -8.42
CA ALA A 6 -18.90 -6.05 -8.55
C ALA A 6 -17.54 -6.50 -8.00
N ARG A 7 -16.48 -5.70 -8.17
CA ARG A 7 -15.15 -5.95 -7.58
C ARG A 7 -15.16 -5.88 -6.06
N LEU A 8 -15.83 -4.86 -5.49
CA LEU A 8 -16.00 -4.74 -4.04
C LEU A 8 -16.77 -5.94 -3.45
N ARG A 9 -17.84 -6.39 -4.13
CA ARG A 9 -18.57 -7.59 -3.73
C ARG A 9 -17.69 -8.84 -3.78
N ALA A 10 -16.95 -9.05 -4.86
CA ALA A 10 -16.04 -10.19 -4.99
C ALA A 10 -14.96 -10.19 -3.88
N LEU A 11 -14.40 -9.02 -3.55
CA LEU A 11 -13.46 -8.89 -2.44
C LEU A 11 -14.11 -9.28 -1.11
N ARG A 12 -15.34 -8.84 -0.81
CA ARG A 12 -16.05 -9.24 0.42
C ARG A 12 -16.28 -10.76 0.49
N GLU A 13 -16.67 -11.37 -0.62
CA GLU A 13 -16.83 -12.83 -0.72
C GLU A 13 -15.49 -13.55 -0.44
N GLN A 14 -14.40 -13.04 -1.00
CA GLN A 14 -13.05 -13.57 -0.77
C GLN A 14 -12.60 -13.43 0.68
N LEU A 15 -12.85 -12.29 1.33
CA LEU A 15 -12.52 -12.06 2.74
C LEU A 15 -13.31 -13.02 3.65
N ALA A 16 -14.60 -13.22 3.38
CA ALA A 16 -15.41 -14.17 4.12
C ALA A 16 -14.88 -15.61 3.99
N ALA A 17 -14.45 -16.01 2.79
CA ALA A 17 -13.83 -17.32 2.55
C ALA A 17 -12.50 -17.51 3.32
N GLN A 18 -11.81 -16.43 3.63
CA GLN A 18 -10.57 -16.42 4.43
C GLN A 18 -10.79 -16.17 5.93
N HIS A 19 -12.05 -16.12 6.38
CA HIS A 19 -12.42 -15.77 7.76
C HIS A 19 -11.86 -14.40 8.20
N LEU A 20 -11.99 -13.41 7.32
CA LEU A 20 -11.68 -12.01 7.55
C LEU A 20 -12.96 -11.16 7.49
N ASP A 21 -13.09 -10.25 8.44
CA ASP A 21 -14.18 -9.28 8.56
C ASP A 21 -13.75 -7.89 8.07
N GLY A 22 -12.62 -7.80 7.39
CA GLY A 22 -12.20 -6.55 6.78
C GLY A 22 -10.82 -6.63 6.15
N PHE A 23 -10.50 -5.63 5.34
CA PHE A 23 -9.19 -5.51 4.71
C PHE A 23 -8.85 -4.04 4.41
N VAL A 24 -7.56 -3.71 4.50
CA VAL A 24 -7.04 -2.39 4.13
C VAL A 24 -6.24 -2.48 2.85
N VAL A 25 -6.52 -1.59 1.90
CA VAL A 25 -5.89 -1.51 0.58
C VAL A 25 -5.26 -0.13 0.41
N PRO A 26 -3.97 0.04 0.73
CA PRO A 26 -3.28 1.30 0.45
C PRO A 26 -2.95 1.43 -1.05
N LEU A 27 -2.78 2.66 -1.52
CA LEU A 27 -2.13 2.93 -2.81
C LEU A 27 -0.61 2.96 -2.59
N THR A 28 0.00 1.79 -2.68
CA THR A 28 1.46 1.63 -2.69
C THR A 28 1.84 0.22 -3.16
N ASP A 29 3.14 -0.01 -3.35
CA ASP A 29 3.74 -1.32 -3.58
C ASP A 29 4.62 -1.73 -2.39
N GLU A 30 5.32 -2.86 -2.51
CA GLU A 30 6.21 -3.38 -1.47
C GLU A 30 7.43 -2.48 -1.16
N TYR A 31 7.66 -1.44 -1.96
CA TYR A 31 8.75 -0.49 -1.82
C TYR A 31 8.30 0.89 -1.31
N MET A 32 7.03 1.01 -0.93
CA MET A 32 6.40 2.27 -0.51
C MET A 32 6.37 3.33 -1.61
N SER A 33 6.28 2.93 -2.89
CA SER A 33 6.24 3.86 -4.02
C SER A 33 4.97 4.73 -4.03
N GLU A 34 5.12 6.01 -4.41
CA GLU A 34 4.00 6.93 -4.65
C GLU A 34 3.30 6.63 -5.99
N TYR A 35 4.09 6.33 -7.03
CA TYR A 35 3.59 5.90 -8.33
C TYR A 35 3.92 4.42 -8.51
N VAL A 36 2.88 3.61 -8.67
CA VAL A 36 3.02 2.15 -8.71
C VAL A 36 2.78 1.62 -10.13
N GLY A 37 3.52 0.58 -10.49
CA GLY A 37 3.30 -0.17 -11.72
C GLY A 37 1.90 -0.77 -11.79
N GLY A 38 1.41 -1.07 -12.98
CA GLY A 38 0.04 -1.56 -13.19
C GLY A 38 -0.32 -2.79 -12.34
N TYR A 39 0.66 -3.67 -12.08
CA TYR A 39 0.50 -4.86 -11.24
C TYR A 39 0.16 -4.54 -9.77
N ALA A 40 0.45 -3.34 -9.28
CA ALA A 40 0.27 -2.91 -7.90
C ALA A 40 -0.87 -1.88 -7.72
N GLN A 41 -1.57 -1.49 -8.80
CA GLN A 41 -2.68 -0.53 -8.78
C GLN A 41 -3.99 -1.06 -8.16
N ARG A 42 -3.89 -1.75 -7.01
CA ARG A 42 -5.01 -2.43 -6.32
C ARG A 42 -6.13 -1.47 -5.92
N LEU A 43 -5.78 -0.30 -5.37
CA LEU A 43 -6.78 0.71 -4.99
C LEU A 43 -7.55 1.21 -6.23
N GLY A 44 -6.84 1.54 -7.30
CA GLY A 44 -7.46 2.03 -8.54
C GLY A 44 -8.31 0.95 -9.22
N TRP A 45 -7.83 -0.30 -9.25
CA TRP A 45 -8.63 -1.42 -9.73
C TRP A 45 -9.91 -1.62 -8.91
N LEU A 46 -9.81 -1.62 -7.58
CA LEU A 46 -10.94 -1.86 -6.69
C LEU A 46 -11.99 -0.74 -6.78
N THR A 47 -11.55 0.52 -6.76
CA THR A 47 -12.42 1.68 -6.53
C THR A 47 -12.70 2.53 -7.76
N GLY A 48 -11.82 2.51 -8.75
CA GLY A 48 -11.80 3.46 -9.88
C GLY A 48 -11.02 4.74 -9.60
N PHE A 49 -10.52 4.94 -8.37
CA PHE A 49 -9.75 6.12 -8.00
C PHE A 49 -8.39 6.17 -8.71
N GLY A 50 -8.14 7.26 -9.43
CA GLY A 50 -6.91 7.49 -10.19
C GLY A 50 -5.96 8.54 -9.59
N GLY A 51 -6.11 8.90 -8.31
CA GLY A 51 -5.18 9.79 -7.63
C GLY A 51 -3.89 9.08 -7.22
N SER A 52 -2.83 9.83 -6.87
CA SER A 52 -1.54 9.27 -6.44
C SER A 52 -1.39 9.09 -4.93
N ALA A 53 -2.44 9.39 -4.14
CA ALA A 53 -2.46 9.10 -2.72
C ALA A 53 -3.86 8.70 -2.28
N GLY A 54 -3.97 7.54 -1.64
CA GLY A 54 -5.21 7.10 -1.04
C GLY A 54 -5.08 5.76 -0.35
N THR A 55 -6.11 5.41 0.42
CA THR A 55 -6.25 4.09 1.04
C THR A 55 -7.72 3.73 1.08
N ALA A 56 -8.05 2.46 0.90
CA ALA A 56 -9.39 1.93 1.12
C ALA A 56 -9.41 1.04 2.37
N ALA A 57 -10.50 1.10 3.12
CA ALA A 57 -10.84 0.12 4.14
C ALA A 57 -12.17 -0.52 3.78
N VAL A 58 -12.22 -1.85 3.76
CA VAL A 58 -13.40 -2.63 3.41
C VAL A 58 -13.81 -3.47 4.61
N LEU A 59 -15.10 -3.43 4.95
CA LEU A 59 -15.79 -4.25 5.93
C LEU A 59 -16.98 -4.96 5.26
N PRO A 60 -17.68 -5.91 5.92
CA PRO A 60 -18.77 -6.67 5.29
C PRO A 60 -19.91 -5.79 4.80
N THR A 61 -20.21 -4.70 5.52
CA THR A 61 -21.35 -3.80 5.25
C THR A 61 -20.96 -2.34 5.05
N ALA A 62 -19.68 -2.00 5.18
CA ALA A 62 -19.18 -0.64 5.02
C ALA A 62 -17.88 -0.65 4.20
N ALA A 63 -17.60 0.45 3.52
CA ALA A 63 -16.30 0.69 2.91
C ALA A 63 -16.02 2.20 2.89
N ALA A 64 -14.75 2.56 3.05
CA ALA A 64 -14.31 3.95 3.03
C ALA A 64 -13.05 4.11 2.20
N ILE A 65 -12.96 5.22 1.47
CA ILE A 65 -11.75 5.66 0.79
C ILE A 65 -11.25 6.96 1.45
N PHE A 66 -9.96 6.96 1.74
CA PHE A 66 -9.25 8.00 2.47
C PHE A 66 -8.35 8.72 1.49
N THR A 67 -8.50 10.03 1.38
CA THR A 67 -7.72 10.87 0.45
C THR A 67 -7.37 12.21 1.07
N ASP A 68 -6.21 12.75 0.72
CA ASP A 68 -5.81 14.08 1.18
C ASP A 68 -6.53 15.20 0.40
N GLY A 69 -6.29 16.45 0.82
CA GLY A 69 -6.95 17.65 0.28
C GLY A 69 -6.87 17.81 -1.24
N ARG A 70 -5.84 17.26 -1.90
CA ARG A 70 -5.65 17.34 -3.36
C ARG A 70 -6.75 16.59 -4.14
N TYR A 71 -7.34 15.57 -3.55
CA TYR A 71 -8.20 14.61 -4.25
C TYR A 71 -9.67 14.64 -3.82
N THR A 72 -10.08 15.62 -3.00
CA THR A 72 -11.45 15.72 -2.45
C THR A 72 -12.55 15.81 -3.52
N ILE A 73 -12.28 16.47 -4.64
CA ILE A 73 -13.17 16.54 -5.81
C ILE A 73 -13.03 15.26 -6.64
N GLN A 74 -11.80 14.89 -7.00
CA GLN A 74 -11.52 13.75 -7.88
C GLN A 74 -12.14 12.44 -7.36
N VAL A 75 -12.06 12.19 -6.04
CA VAL A 75 -12.62 10.96 -5.45
C VAL A 75 -14.13 10.87 -5.63
N ARG A 76 -14.84 12.01 -5.60
CA ARG A 76 -16.32 12.07 -5.77
C ARG A 76 -16.75 11.88 -7.21
N GLU A 77 -15.88 12.24 -8.15
CA GLU A 77 -16.13 12.08 -9.59
C GLU A 77 -15.82 10.65 -10.06
N GLN A 78 -14.89 9.96 -9.40
CA GLN A 78 -14.35 8.67 -9.85
C GLN A 78 -14.85 7.46 -9.07
N VAL A 79 -15.21 7.64 -7.80
CA VAL A 79 -15.62 6.55 -6.90
C VAL A 79 -17.11 6.68 -6.61
N SER A 80 -17.85 5.58 -6.55
CA SER A 80 -19.29 5.59 -6.27
C SER A 80 -19.59 5.84 -4.80
N ALA A 81 -20.43 6.83 -4.51
CA ALA A 81 -20.91 7.13 -3.16
C ALA A 81 -21.86 6.06 -2.59
N ASP A 82 -22.44 5.22 -3.46
CA ASP A 82 -23.32 4.12 -3.05
C ASP A 82 -22.51 3.00 -2.36
N ASP A 83 -21.24 2.84 -2.75
CA ASP A 83 -20.36 1.80 -2.25
C ASP A 83 -19.36 2.34 -1.20
N TRP A 84 -18.93 3.61 -1.31
CA TRP A 84 -17.79 4.16 -0.57
C TRP A 84 -18.13 5.43 0.21
N GLN A 85 -17.77 5.44 1.48
CA GLN A 85 -17.67 6.65 2.29
C GLN A 85 -16.38 7.41 1.92
N TYR A 86 -16.47 8.72 1.78
CA TYR A 86 -15.28 9.55 1.54
C TYR A 86 -14.76 10.13 2.85
N VAL A 87 -13.51 9.87 3.17
CA VAL A 87 -12.89 10.29 4.43
C VAL A 87 -11.67 11.17 4.12
N ALA A 88 -11.62 12.36 4.72
CA ALA A 88 -10.50 13.27 4.58
C ALA A 88 -9.36 12.92 5.55
N VAL A 89 -8.13 12.96 5.04
CA VAL A 89 -6.89 12.88 5.84
C VAL A 89 -6.15 14.23 5.77
N PRO A 90 -5.46 14.65 6.85
CA PRO A 90 -5.10 13.89 8.04
C PRO A 90 -6.11 13.99 9.21
N GLU A 91 -7.26 14.66 9.04
CA GLU A 91 -8.22 14.88 10.13
C GLU A 91 -8.78 13.57 10.70
N ASN A 92 -8.83 12.52 9.88
CA ASN A 92 -9.23 11.18 10.27
C ASN A 92 -8.15 10.18 9.87
N SER A 93 -7.95 9.13 10.67
CA SER A 93 -7.06 8.02 10.34
C SER A 93 -7.86 6.77 9.94
N VAL A 94 -7.26 5.91 9.12
CA VAL A 94 -7.83 4.58 8.80
C VAL A 94 -8.05 3.78 10.08
N ALA A 95 -7.12 3.86 11.04
CA ALA A 95 -7.22 3.16 12.31
C ALA A 95 -8.42 3.63 13.15
N ASP A 96 -8.68 4.94 13.19
CA ASP A 96 -9.84 5.50 13.88
C ASP A 96 -11.16 5.12 13.22
N TRP A 97 -11.22 5.17 11.90
CA TRP A 97 -12.40 4.74 11.17
C TRP A 97 -12.67 3.25 11.38
N LEU A 98 -11.63 2.40 11.35
CA LEU A 98 -11.75 0.98 11.67
C LEU A 98 -12.30 0.80 13.08
N ARG A 99 -11.69 1.43 14.09
CA ARG A 99 -12.17 1.38 15.49
C ARG A 99 -13.65 1.75 15.63
N ALA A 100 -14.12 2.74 14.88
CA ALA A 100 -15.51 3.19 14.92
C ALA A 100 -16.49 2.25 14.20
N ASN A 101 -16.04 1.48 13.21
CA ASN A 101 -16.91 0.72 12.31
C ASN A 101 -16.80 -0.81 12.46
N VAL A 102 -15.74 -1.34 13.08
CA VAL A 102 -15.60 -2.78 13.32
C VAL A 102 -16.56 -3.28 14.39
N GLN A 103 -17.02 -4.52 14.18
CA GLN A 103 -17.73 -5.27 15.19
C GLN A 103 -16.75 -5.84 16.22
N GLU A 104 -17.24 -6.13 17.42
CA GLU A 104 -16.45 -6.80 18.45
C GLU A 104 -15.98 -8.18 17.96
N GLY A 105 -14.72 -8.52 18.21
CA GLY A 105 -14.13 -9.79 17.78
C GLY A 105 -13.74 -9.87 16.29
N ALA A 106 -13.95 -8.81 15.51
CA ALA A 106 -13.67 -8.80 14.07
C ALA A 106 -12.18 -9.08 13.75
N ARG A 107 -11.93 -9.74 12.61
CA ARG A 107 -10.59 -9.99 12.07
C ARG A 107 -10.33 -9.13 10.85
N VAL A 108 -9.55 -8.06 10.99
CA VAL A 108 -9.22 -7.15 9.88
C VAL A 108 -7.86 -7.52 9.31
N GLY A 109 -7.83 -7.92 8.04
CA GLY A 109 -6.61 -8.25 7.32
C GLY A 109 -5.82 -7.03 6.84
N TYR A 110 -4.52 -7.19 6.69
CA TYR A 110 -3.64 -6.27 5.96
C TYR A 110 -2.52 -7.06 5.27
N ASP A 111 -2.03 -6.54 4.15
CA ASP A 111 -0.85 -7.08 3.47
C ASP A 111 0.43 -6.55 4.14
N PRO A 112 1.26 -7.40 4.78
CA PRO A 112 2.43 -6.93 5.53
C PRO A 112 3.51 -6.30 4.67
N TRP A 113 3.47 -6.47 3.35
CA TRP A 113 4.39 -5.80 2.43
C TRP A 113 3.99 -4.34 2.12
N LEU A 114 2.73 -3.96 2.35
CA LEU A 114 2.17 -2.68 1.91
C LEU A 114 1.97 -1.67 3.05
N HIS A 115 2.41 -1.99 4.26
CA HIS A 115 2.19 -1.15 5.44
C HIS A 115 3.46 -0.96 6.25
N THR A 116 3.65 0.26 6.75
CA THR A 116 4.77 0.56 7.66
C THR A 116 4.51 0.00 9.05
N ARG A 117 5.59 -0.29 9.78
CA ARG A 117 5.51 -0.74 11.18
C ARG A 117 4.67 0.20 12.05
N ALA A 118 4.86 1.52 11.90
CA ALA A 118 4.13 2.51 12.69
C ALA A 118 2.61 2.45 12.43
N TRP A 119 2.21 2.26 11.17
CA TRP A 119 0.80 2.07 10.82
C TRP A 119 0.23 0.78 11.45
N VAL A 120 0.98 -0.33 11.37
CA VAL A 120 0.55 -1.63 11.94
C VAL A 120 0.36 -1.52 13.46
N GLU A 121 1.29 -0.88 14.17
CA GLU A 121 1.17 -0.64 15.61
C GLU A 121 -0.08 0.18 15.93
N GLN A 122 -0.31 1.29 15.22
CA GLN A 122 -1.49 2.14 15.41
C GLN A 122 -2.81 1.40 15.14
N ALA A 123 -2.90 0.67 14.03
CA ALA A 123 -4.10 -0.06 13.64
C ALA A 123 -4.41 -1.20 14.61
N ARG A 124 -3.37 -1.93 15.06
CA ARG A 124 -3.52 -3.00 16.05
C ARG A 124 -4.07 -2.45 17.37
N ASP A 125 -3.50 -1.35 17.86
CA ASP A 125 -3.92 -0.76 19.13
C ASP A 125 -5.36 -0.23 19.05
N ALA A 126 -5.72 0.41 17.92
CA ALA A 126 -7.07 0.88 17.67
C ALA A 126 -8.11 -0.27 17.65
N LEU A 127 -7.81 -1.38 16.97
CA LEU A 127 -8.68 -2.56 16.89
C LEU A 127 -8.80 -3.28 18.24
N ALA A 128 -7.71 -3.37 19.01
CA ALA A 128 -7.69 -4.01 20.32
C ALA A 128 -8.69 -3.37 21.31
N THR A 129 -8.95 -2.05 21.21
CA THR A 129 -9.97 -1.37 22.04
C THR A 129 -11.40 -1.86 21.79
N ARG A 130 -11.63 -2.59 20.70
CA ARG A 130 -12.92 -3.19 20.32
C ARG A 130 -12.89 -4.71 20.43
N GLY A 131 -11.84 -5.31 20.99
CA GLY A 131 -11.64 -6.76 20.98
C GLY A 131 -11.41 -7.34 19.58
N ALA A 132 -11.16 -6.50 18.57
CA ALA A 132 -10.87 -6.91 17.21
C ALA A 132 -9.36 -7.17 17.03
N THR A 133 -9.00 -7.90 15.97
CA THR A 133 -7.63 -8.31 15.69
C THR A 133 -7.18 -7.85 14.32
N LEU A 134 -5.94 -7.36 14.25
CA LEU A 134 -5.25 -7.08 12.99
C LEU A 134 -4.50 -8.34 12.54
N VAL A 135 -4.77 -8.81 11.32
CA VAL A 135 -4.26 -10.08 10.79
C VAL A 135 -3.35 -9.82 9.59
N ALA A 136 -2.07 -10.18 9.69
CA ALA A 136 -1.18 -10.19 8.54
C ALA A 136 -1.57 -11.35 7.61
N VAL A 137 -1.89 -11.04 6.36
CA VAL A 137 -2.24 -12.07 5.36
C VAL A 137 -1.00 -12.51 4.59
N GLU A 138 -0.96 -13.77 4.16
CA GLU A 138 0.14 -14.31 3.35
C GLU A 138 0.04 -13.88 1.88
N ALA A 139 -1.18 -13.74 1.37
CA ALA A 139 -1.46 -13.33 0.00
C ALA A 139 -2.54 -12.24 -0.02
N ASN A 140 -2.37 -11.24 -0.88
CA ASN A 140 -3.30 -10.12 -0.97
C ASN A 140 -4.67 -10.57 -1.51
N PRO A 141 -5.78 -10.40 -0.76
CA PRO A 141 -7.11 -10.84 -1.19
C PRO A 141 -7.61 -10.13 -2.45
N VAL A 142 -7.11 -8.93 -2.75
CA VAL A 142 -7.44 -8.22 -4.02
C VAL A 142 -6.87 -8.99 -5.21
N ASP A 143 -5.67 -9.56 -5.09
CA ASP A 143 -5.02 -10.29 -6.17
C ASP A 143 -5.78 -11.58 -6.52
N ALA A 144 -6.45 -12.20 -5.54
CA ALA A 144 -7.25 -13.40 -5.74
C ALA A 144 -8.54 -13.17 -6.55
N VAL A 145 -8.99 -11.92 -6.65
CA VAL A 145 -10.21 -11.53 -7.39
C VAL A 145 -9.91 -10.63 -8.60
N TRP A 146 -8.63 -10.41 -8.91
CA TRP A 146 -8.16 -9.60 -10.02
C TRP A 146 -7.63 -10.49 -11.16
N ASP A 147 -8.56 -11.09 -11.91
CA ASP A 147 -8.25 -12.07 -12.97
C ASP A 147 -7.31 -11.54 -14.06
N ASP A 148 -7.42 -10.26 -14.43
CA ASP A 148 -6.65 -9.61 -15.48
C ASP A 148 -5.54 -8.69 -14.94
N ARG A 149 -4.98 -9.06 -13.78
CA ARG A 149 -3.87 -8.32 -13.16
C ARG A 149 -2.67 -8.24 -14.11
N PRO A 150 -2.15 -7.03 -14.41
CA PRO A 150 -0.97 -6.89 -15.23
C PRO A 150 0.25 -7.58 -14.59
N ALA A 151 1.11 -8.15 -15.42
CA ALA A 151 2.41 -8.62 -14.96
C ALA A 151 3.32 -7.42 -14.59
N PRO A 152 4.27 -7.60 -13.67
CA PRO A 152 5.35 -6.63 -13.47
C PRO A 152 6.09 -6.33 -14.78
N SER A 153 6.68 -5.14 -14.86
CA SER A 153 7.41 -4.70 -16.05
C SER A 153 8.57 -5.67 -16.39
N PRO A 154 8.74 -6.08 -17.66
CA PRO A 154 9.89 -6.85 -18.11
C PRO A 154 11.08 -5.95 -18.47
N ALA A 155 11.06 -4.67 -18.09
CA ALA A 155 12.09 -3.71 -18.47
C ALA A 155 13.48 -4.14 -17.97
N SER A 156 14.48 -3.93 -18.81
CA SER A 156 15.88 -4.16 -18.42
C SER A 156 16.44 -2.91 -17.74
N LEU A 157 17.18 -3.13 -16.65
CA LEU A 157 17.95 -2.06 -16.03
C LEU A 157 19.05 -1.55 -16.98
N SER A 158 19.46 -0.32 -16.74
CA SER A 158 20.60 0.32 -17.42
C SER A 158 21.59 0.86 -16.41
N VAL A 159 22.88 0.84 -16.76
CA VAL A 159 23.93 1.44 -15.93
C VAL A 159 23.94 2.95 -16.13
N HIS A 160 23.89 3.68 -15.02
CA HIS A 160 24.09 5.11 -15.00
C HIS A 160 25.58 5.41 -14.85
N ARG A 161 26.21 5.89 -15.91
CA ARG A 161 27.66 6.08 -15.97
C ARG A 161 28.18 7.03 -14.89
N ASP A 162 29.39 6.78 -14.41
CA ASP A 162 30.02 7.53 -13.32
C ASP A 162 30.25 9.00 -13.66
N ASP A 163 30.47 9.34 -14.94
CA ASP A 163 30.60 10.72 -15.44
C ASP A 163 29.30 11.53 -15.29
N HIS A 164 28.15 10.87 -15.30
CA HIS A 164 26.86 11.50 -14.98
C HIS A 164 26.54 11.43 -13.48
N ALA A 165 26.96 10.36 -12.80
CA ALA A 165 26.67 10.14 -11.39
C ALA A 165 27.52 11.02 -10.44
N GLY A 166 28.71 11.44 -10.89
CA GLY A 166 29.70 12.19 -10.11
C GLY A 166 30.46 11.37 -9.06
N GLU A 167 30.00 10.15 -8.76
CA GLU A 167 30.60 9.23 -7.79
C GLU A 167 30.31 7.78 -8.21
N THR A 168 31.32 6.91 -8.08
CA THR A 168 31.16 5.49 -8.43
C THR A 168 30.26 4.77 -7.42
N SER A 169 29.57 3.74 -7.91
CA SER A 169 28.78 2.80 -7.10
C SER A 169 29.59 2.21 -5.93
N ALA A 170 30.87 1.90 -6.16
CA ALA A 170 31.77 1.39 -5.13
C ALA A 170 32.08 2.42 -4.04
N ALA A 171 32.36 3.68 -4.41
CA ALA A 171 32.64 4.75 -3.47
C ALA A 171 31.43 5.06 -2.58
N LYS A 172 30.22 5.12 -3.17
CA LYS A 172 28.97 5.30 -2.41
C LYS A 172 28.77 4.21 -1.37
N ARG A 173 28.95 2.94 -1.74
CA ARG A 173 28.81 1.81 -0.80
C ARG A 173 29.86 1.84 0.30
N ALA A 174 31.12 2.18 -0.02
CA ALA A 174 32.17 2.33 0.98
C ALA A 174 31.81 3.41 2.00
N ARG A 175 31.35 4.59 1.53
CA ARG A 175 30.89 5.68 2.39
C ARG A 175 29.71 5.30 3.28
N VAL A 176 28.76 4.52 2.76
CA VAL A 176 27.65 3.98 3.57
C VAL A 176 28.18 2.98 4.60
N ALA A 177 29.11 2.11 4.25
CA ALA A 177 29.70 1.15 5.18
C ALA A 177 30.48 1.82 6.32
N ASP A 178 31.26 2.87 6.01
CA ASP A 178 31.98 3.67 7.02
C ASP A 178 30.99 4.30 8.01
N TRP A 179 29.93 4.93 7.49
CA TRP A 179 28.86 5.50 8.31
C TRP A 179 28.14 4.45 9.18
N LEU A 180 27.90 3.24 8.66
CA LEU A 180 27.35 2.14 9.46
C LEU A 180 28.27 1.77 10.63
N GLY A 181 29.59 1.74 10.40
CA GLY A 181 30.58 1.53 11.44
C GLY A 181 30.56 2.63 12.51
N GLU A 182 30.41 3.90 12.12
CA GLU A 182 30.31 5.04 13.05
C GLU A 182 29.10 4.95 13.99
N ILE A 183 27.96 4.47 13.49
CA ILE A 183 26.73 4.29 14.29
C ILE A 183 26.64 2.92 14.98
N GLY A 184 27.64 2.05 14.81
CA GLY A 184 27.67 0.71 15.39
C GLY A 184 26.64 -0.26 14.80
N ALA A 185 26.26 -0.09 13.53
CA ALA A 185 25.33 -0.97 12.83
C ALA A 185 26.07 -1.95 11.91
N ASP A 186 25.62 -3.21 11.88
CA ASP A 186 26.22 -4.25 11.03
C ASP A 186 25.71 -4.21 9.57
N ALA A 187 24.51 -3.68 9.34
CA ALA A 187 23.86 -3.68 8.03
C ALA A 187 22.79 -2.60 7.90
N ALA A 188 22.43 -2.29 6.66
CA ALA A 188 21.26 -1.49 6.30
C ALA A 188 20.38 -2.23 5.29
N VAL A 189 19.07 -2.13 5.47
CA VAL A 189 18.06 -2.55 4.48
C VAL A 189 17.60 -1.31 3.73
N ILE A 190 17.71 -1.34 2.40
CA ILE A 190 17.38 -0.20 1.53
C ILE A 190 16.24 -0.64 0.60
N PRO A 191 14.98 -0.52 1.03
CA PRO A 191 13.84 -0.95 0.22
C PRO A 191 13.44 0.10 -0.82
N ALA A 192 13.71 1.37 -0.58
CA ALA A 192 13.33 2.45 -1.48
C ALA A 192 14.05 2.31 -2.84
N LEU A 193 13.28 2.28 -3.92
CA LEU A 193 13.77 2.01 -5.27
C LEU A 193 14.76 3.07 -5.76
N ASP A 194 14.50 4.33 -5.46
CA ASP A 194 15.36 5.48 -5.78
C ASP A 194 16.72 5.39 -5.07
N SER A 195 16.70 5.01 -3.79
CA SER A 195 17.90 4.81 -2.97
C SER A 195 18.75 3.64 -3.49
N THR A 196 18.11 2.54 -3.88
CA THR A 196 18.78 1.39 -4.51
C THR A 196 19.39 1.78 -5.86
N ALA A 197 18.63 2.46 -6.72
CA ALA A 197 19.09 2.93 -8.02
C ALA A 197 20.28 3.92 -7.90
N TRP A 198 20.22 4.82 -6.92
CA TRP A 198 21.28 5.78 -6.64
C TRP A 198 22.54 5.11 -6.11
N LEU A 199 22.42 4.17 -5.16
CA LEU A 199 23.55 3.48 -4.54
C LEU A 199 24.30 2.62 -5.56
N LEU A 200 23.57 1.99 -6.47
CA LEU A 200 24.13 1.05 -7.43
C LEU A 200 24.55 1.67 -8.76
N ASN A 201 24.26 2.96 -8.99
CA ASN A 201 24.43 3.61 -10.29
C ASN A 201 23.66 2.88 -11.41
N ILE A 202 22.39 2.59 -11.17
CA ILE A 202 21.49 1.97 -12.17
C ILE A 202 20.20 2.76 -12.32
N ARG A 203 19.46 2.52 -13.42
CA ARG A 203 18.12 3.05 -13.66
C ARG A 203 17.22 1.96 -14.23
N GLY A 204 15.94 1.99 -13.87
CA GLY A 204 14.89 1.10 -14.38
C GLY A 204 13.76 1.89 -15.05
N GLN A 205 12.81 1.16 -15.63
CA GLN A 205 11.59 1.68 -16.27
C GLN A 205 10.40 0.80 -15.88
N ASP A 206 10.38 0.40 -14.61
CA ASP A 206 9.40 -0.54 -14.06
C ASP A 206 8.02 0.11 -13.87
#